data_AF-A0A8T2MRS1-F1
#
_entry.id   AF-A0A8T2MRS1-F1
#
_cell.length_a   1.000
_cell.length_b   1.000
_cell.length_c   1.000
_cell.angle_alpha   90.00
_cell.angle_beta   90.00
_cell.angle_gamma   90.00
#
_symmetry.space_group_name_H-M   'P 1'
#
loop_
_entity.id
_entity.type
_entity.pdbx_description
1 polymer ?
#
loop_
_entity_poly.entity_id
_entity_poly.type
_entity_poly.pdbx_seq_one_letter_code
_entity_poly.pdbx_strand_id
1 'polypeptide(L)'
;AKVGWGAECQEYAAVIKAETGLLGPNPAARLKLKWTRIPSAMKHYAKMVSAYIPGAALMAGINEGRPKNREGQIKLTVAATSERTLDLIMKTPRMTLYTLAVYLPIALPIGAEATLHANLAAEITNRIAEATTAQCSLANNTLSTFNNRRYKNEMPISCYQVLAQDCTPELKFMVLLKKDPASEQQHITVKLADMDVDLYPRDSQVQMRINGQEVPTTSLPYQHPSGSITIGQKGDGLSLNAASHGLHEVYFDKNTWKVQVVDWMKGQTCGICGKGDGEVRQEYRTPSGRLTKNALSFAHSWVLPAESCRDANQCHIKQESVKLERQMILDGQQSKCYSVDPVLRCLPGCYPLRTTSVSVGFHCIPTDSNMNRSAGLSS
;
A
#
# COMPACT_ATOMS: atom_id res chain seq x y z
N ALA A 1 25.87 5.86 20.82
CA ALA A 1 24.79 6.37 21.69
C ALA A 1 24.72 5.55 22.98
N LYS A 2 24.42 6.17 24.12
CA LYS A 2 24.13 5.49 25.39
C LYS A 2 22.69 5.81 25.77
N VAL A 3 21.92 4.79 26.12
CA VAL A 3 20.52 4.92 26.54
C VAL A 3 20.42 4.36 27.96
N GLY A 4 19.95 5.18 28.90
CA GLY A 4 19.70 4.79 30.29
C GLY A 4 18.21 4.75 30.58
N TRP A 5 17.77 3.86 31.47
CA TRP A 5 16.37 3.74 31.91
C TRP A 5 16.28 3.14 33.31
N GLY A 6 15.09 3.17 33.92
CA GLY A 6 14.86 2.80 35.33
C GLY A 6 14.91 4.02 36.25
N ALA A 7 15.05 3.80 37.57
CA ALA A 7 15.07 4.90 38.53
C ALA A 7 16.13 5.95 38.15
N GLU A 8 15.68 7.21 37.98
CA GLU A 8 16.49 8.35 37.56
C GLU A 8 17.32 8.13 36.27
N CYS A 9 16.89 7.21 35.39
CA CYS A 9 17.62 6.78 34.19
C CYS A 9 19.01 6.19 34.47
N GLN A 10 19.29 5.76 35.71
CA GLN A 10 20.60 5.25 36.12
C GLN A 10 20.64 3.75 36.38
N GLU A 11 19.48 3.13 36.60
CA GLU A 11 19.39 1.72 37.04
C GLU A 11 19.82 0.72 35.95
N TYR A 12 19.54 1.03 34.68
CA TYR A 12 19.89 0.22 33.52
C TYR A 12 20.50 1.09 32.43
N ALA A 13 21.45 0.53 31.69
CA ALA A 13 22.04 1.22 30.55
C ALA A 13 22.42 0.26 29.43
N ALA A 14 22.20 0.72 28.20
CA ALA A 14 22.68 0.10 26.98
C ALA A 14 23.53 1.07 26.17
N VAL A 15 24.60 0.57 25.59
CA VAL A 15 25.51 1.32 24.73
C VAL A 15 25.40 0.74 23.32
N ILE A 16 25.02 1.61 22.38
CA ILE A 16 24.96 1.34 20.96
C ILE A 16 26.20 1.96 20.31
N LYS A 17 27.03 1.12 19.70
CA LYS A 17 28.22 1.53 18.96
C LYS A 17 28.12 1.06 17.51
N ALA A 18 28.18 2.01 16.57
CA ALA A 18 28.33 1.73 15.15
C ALA A 18 29.81 1.85 14.78
N GLU A 19 30.32 0.90 14.01
CA GLU A 19 31.70 0.86 13.51
C GLU A 19 31.68 0.41 12.06
N THR A 20 32.48 1.04 11.20
CA THR A 20 32.78 0.57 9.85
C THR A 20 34.13 -0.15 9.83
N GLY A 21 34.36 -1.02 8.85
CA GLY A 21 35.60 -1.77 8.71
C GLY A 21 35.49 -2.85 7.65
N LEU A 22 36.26 -3.94 7.79
CA LEU A 22 36.25 -5.07 6.87
C LEU A 22 35.77 -6.36 7.55
N LEU A 23 35.17 -7.27 6.78
CA LEU A 23 34.90 -8.66 7.15
C LEU A 23 35.55 -9.56 6.09
N GLY A 24 36.74 -10.10 6.41
CA GLY A 24 37.61 -10.66 5.37
C GLY A 24 38.04 -9.56 4.40
N PRO A 25 37.91 -9.75 3.07
CA PRO A 25 38.21 -8.71 2.08
C PRO A 25 37.06 -7.69 1.90
N ASN A 26 35.89 -7.92 2.50
CA ASN A 26 34.66 -7.19 2.16
C ASN A 26 34.39 -5.99 3.09
N PRO A 27 33.99 -4.82 2.57
CA PRO A 27 33.51 -3.69 3.37
C PRO A 27 32.35 -4.07 4.27
N ALA A 28 32.38 -3.66 5.53
CA ALA A 28 31.39 -4.04 6.51
C ALA A 28 31.06 -2.93 7.51
N ALA A 29 29.79 -2.84 7.87
CA ALA A 29 29.29 -2.05 8.99
C ALA A 29 28.87 -2.97 10.13
N ARG A 30 29.15 -2.55 11.36
CA ARG A 30 28.87 -3.33 12.58
C ARG A 30 28.15 -2.46 13.59
N LEU A 31 26.98 -2.92 14.02
CA LEU A 31 26.26 -2.35 15.14
C LEU A 31 26.43 -3.26 16.36
N LYS A 32 26.96 -2.72 17.45
CA LYS A 32 27.14 -3.42 18.73
C LYS A 32 26.24 -2.78 19.77
N LEU A 33 25.34 -3.57 20.34
CA LEU A 33 24.54 -3.23 21.50
C LEU A 33 25.13 -3.96 22.72
N LYS A 34 25.55 -3.21 23.74
CA LYS A 34 26.10 -3.76 24.99
C LYS A 34 25.30 -3.28 26.20
N TRP A 35 25.05 -4.17 27.15
CA TRP A 35 24.39 -3.85 28.42
C TRP A 35 25.00 -4.66 29.56
N THR A 36 24.93 -4.12 30.78
CA THR A 36 25.44 -4.77 32.01
C THR A 36 24.31 -5.39 32.82
N ARG A 37 23.19 -4.68 32.95
CA ARG A 37 22.01 -5.11 33.70
C ARG A 37 20.76 -4.81 32.88
N ILE A 38 19.79 -5.72 32.93
CA ILE A 38 18.45 -5.55 32.34
C ILE A 38 17.40 -6.03 33.35
N PRO A 39 16.18 -5.46 33.33
CA PRO A 39 15.10 -5.85 34.23
C PRO A 39 14.79 -7.36 34.17
N SER A 40 14.39 -7.95 35.30
CA SER A 40 14.06 -9.39 35.40
C SER A 40 12.95 -9.79 34.43
N ALA A 41 11.91 -8.96 34.28
CA ALA A 41 10.85 -9.14 33.30
C ALA A 41 11.41 -9.23 31.87
N MET A 42 12.34 -8.33 31.50
CA MET A 42 12.97 -8.33 30.18
C MET A 42 13.84 -9.57 29.95
N LYS A 43 14.52 -10.09 30.99
CA LYS A 43 15.24 -11.38 30.91
C LYS A 43 14.28 -12.54 30.63
N HIS A 44 13.11 -12.53 31.26
CA HIS A 44 12.09 -13.57 31.06
C HIS A 44 11.57 -13.56 29.62
N TYR A 45 11.17 -12.40 29.10
CA TYR A 45 10.73 -12.26 27.71
C TYR A 45 11.84 -12.59 26.71
N ALA A 46 13.08 -12.14 26.95
CA ALA A 46 14.20 -12.48 26.08
C ALA A 46 14.44 -14.00 26.01
N LYS A 47 14.29 -14.71 27.15
CA LYS A 47 14.39 -16.17 27.19
C LYS A 47 13.29 -16.83 26.35
N MET A 48 12.05 -16.36 26.48
CA MET A 48 10.91 -16.86 25.71
C MET A 48 11.11 -16.62 24.22
N VAL A 49 11.33 -15.37 23.80
CA VAL A 49 11.54 -14.98 22.39
C VAL A 49 12.68 -15.76 21.77
N SER A 50 13.82 -15.88 22.45
CA SER A 50 14.96 -16.62 21.92
C SER A 50 14.72 -18.12 21.68
N ALA A 51 13.70 -18.72 22.29
CA ALA A 51 13.33 -20.12 22.02
C ALA A 51 12.55 -20.26 20.70
N TYR A 52 11.82 -19.23 20.27
CA TYR A 52 11.06 -19.22 19.01
C TYR A 52 11.91 -18.83 17.80
N ILE A 53 12.98 -18.06 18.02
CA ILE A 53 13.84 -17.52 16.95
C ILE A 53 14.38 -18.60 16.00
N PRO A 54 14.90 -19.78 16.44
CA PRO A 54 15.43 -20.78 15.51
C PRO A 54 14.38 -21.31 14.53
N GLY A 55 13.15 -21.55 15.00
CA GLY A 55 12.06 -22.02 14.14
C GLY A 55 11.63 -20.97 13.12
N ALA A 56 11.53 -19.71 13.53
CA ALA A 56 11.23 -18.60 12.61
C ALA A 56 12.36 -18.35 11.61
N ALA A 57 13.62 -18.46 12.05
CA ALA A 57 14.80 -18.33 11.20
C ALA A 57 14.81 -19.41 10.10
N LEU A 58 14.53 -20.67 10.45
CA LEU A 58 14.44 -21.77 9.49
C LEU A 58 13.37 -21.51 8.42
N MET A 59 12.18 -21.05 8.82
CA MET A 59 11.10 -20.70 7.89
C MET A 59 11.45 -19.54 6.96
N ALA A 60 12.30 -18.61 7.43
CA ALA A 60 12.77 -17.47 6.67
C ALA A 60 14.05 -17.76 5.85
N GLY A 61 14.55 -18.99 5.83
CA GLY A 61 15.79 -19.36 5.14
C GLY A 61 17.07 -18.77 5.77
N ILE A 62 17.00 -18.38 7.05
CA ILE A 62 18.12 -17.83 7.82
C ILE A 62 18.84 -18.98 8.53
N ASN A 63 20.16 -19.03 8.38
CA ASN A 63 20.98 -20.10 8.95
C ASN A 63 21.39 -19.79 10.40
N GLU A 64 21.45 -20.83 11.22
CA GLU A 64 22.00 -20.75 12.57
C GLU A 64 23.44 -21.27 12.60
N GLY A 65 24.33 -20.56 13.30
CA GLY A 65 25.75 -20.91 13.42
C GLY A 65 26.32 -20.77 14.83
N ARG A 66 27.56 -21.24 14.99
CA ARG A 66 28.40 -21.06 16.20
C ARG A 66 29.68 -20.31 15.80
N PRO A 67 30.26 -19.43 16.66
CA PRO A 67 30.08 -19.30 18.11
C PRO A 67 29.03 -18.26 18.55
N LYS A 68 28.62 -18.34 19.82
CA LYS A 68 27.72 -17.40 20.50
C LYS A 68 28.44 -16.10 20.86
N ASN A 69 27.70 -15.00 21.02
CA ASN A 69 28.28 -13.75 21.51
C ASN A 69 28.44 -13.78 23.04
N ARG A 70 29.25 -12.87 23.59
CA ARG A 70 29.35 -12.69 25.06
C ARG A 70 27.97 -12.34 25.64
N GLU A 71 27.72 -12.76 26.89
CA GLU A 71 26.53 -12.30 27.62
C GLU A 71 26.50 -10.77 27.70
N GLY A 72 25.30 -10.20 27.66
CA GLY A 72 25.13 -8.75 27.67
C GLY A 72 25.44 -8.05 26.34
N GLN A 73 25.57 -8.77 25.23
CA GLN A 73 25.89 -8.15 23.94
C GLN A 73 25.15 -8.75 22.75
N ILE A 74 24.64 -7.87 21.88
CA ILE A 74 24.22 -8.21 20.51
C ILE A 74 25.15 -7.50 19.52
N LYS A 75 25.51 -8.19 18.45
CA LYS A 75 26.32 -7.65 17.36
C LYS A 75 25.65 -7.98 16.03
N LEU A 76 25.21 -6.95 15.31
CA LEU A 76 24.81 -7.05 13.91
C LEU A 76 25.99 -6.64 13.04
N THR A 77 26.29 -7.42 12.01
CA THR A 77 27.31 -7.15 11.01
C THR A 77 26.67 -7.27 9.63
N VAL A 78 26.85 -6.24 8.80
CA VAL A 78 26.43 -6.21 7.40
C VAL A 78 27.69 -6.06 6.59
N ALA A 79 28.00 -7.03 5.73
CA ALA A 79 29.17 -6.99 4.87
C ALA A 79 28.75 -7.00 3.40
N ALA A 80 29.25 -6.07 2.60
CA ALA A 80 28.97 -5.99 1.18
C ALA A 80 29.96 -6.87 0.42
N THR A 81 29.48 -8.00 -0.10
CA THR A 81 30.28 -9.00 -0.82
C THR A 81 30.38 -8.71 -2.32
N SER A 82 29.46 -7.90 -2.85
CA SER A 82 29.53 -7.28 -4.16
C SER A 82 28.69 -6.01 -4.16
N GLU A 83 28.66 -5.27 -5.27
CA GLU A 83 27.75 -4.14 -5.44
C GLU A 83 26.28 -4.50 -5.22
N ARG A 84 25.86 -5.76 -5.35
CA ARG A 84 24.45 -6.15 -5.15
C ARG A 84 24.23 -7.25 -4.14
N THR A 85 25.25 -7.65 -3.39
CA THR A 85 25.11 -8.75 -2.43
C THR A 85 25.61 -8.37 -1.05
N LEU A 86 24.80 -8.69 -0.04
CA LEU A 86 25.13 -8.48 1.37
C LEU A 86 25.15 -9.79 2.14
N ASP A 87 26.09 -9.91 3.07
CA ASP A 87 26.04 -10.89 4.14
C ASP A 87 25.55 -10.20 5.41
N LEU A 88 24.49 -10.76 6.01
CA LEU A 88 23.94 -10.30 7.28
C LEU A 88 24.27 -11.33 8.35
N ILE A 89 24.95 -10.90 9.41
CA ILE A 89 25.36 -11.76 10.52
C ILE A 89 24.96 -11.09 11.83
N MET A 90 24.03 -11.71 12.56
CA MET A 90 23.60 -11.28 13.88
C MET A 90 24.07 -12.27 14.94
N LYS A 91 24.95 -11.81 15.84
CA LYS A 91 25.40 -12.57 17.00
C LYS A 91 24.67 -12.11 18.25
N THR A 92 23.96 -13.02 18.90
CA THR A 92 23.28 -12.81 20.18
C THR A 92 23.98 -13.63 21.28
N PRO A 93 23.66 -13.42 22.57
CA PRO A 93 24.19 -14.25 23.64
C PRO A 93 23.83 -15.73 23.52
N ARG A 94 22.75 -16.08 22.81
CA ARG A 94 22.25 -17.46 22.72
C ARG A 94 22.63 -18.18 21.43
N MET A 95 22.72 -17.45 20.33
CA MET A 95 22.94 -18.00 18.98
C MET A 95 23.53 -16.96 18.04
N THR A 96 24.08 -17.43 16.91
CA THR A 96 24.39 -16.58 15.77
C THR A 96 23.45 -16.93 14.63
N LEU A 97 22.80 -15.93 14.05
CA LEU A 97 21.98 -16.06 12.85
C LEU A 97 22.71 -15.38 11.70
N TYR A 98 22.64 -15.97 10.51
CA TYR A 98 23.22 -15.36 9.33
C TYR A 98 22.47 -15.71 8.06
N THR A 99 22.50 -14.79 7.11
CA THR A 99 22.14 -15.02 5.72
C THR A 99 23.25 -14.47 4.85
N LEU A 100 23.68 -15.25 3.86
CA LEU A 100 24.75 -14.88 2.95
C LEU A 100 24.14 -14.53 1.59
N ALA A 101 24.81 -13.68 0.84
CA ALA A 101 24.43 -13.31 -0.53
C ALA A 101 22.96 -12.82 -0.66
N VAL A 102 22.52 -11.96 0.27
CA VAL A 102 21.24 -11.25 0.14
C VAL A 102 21.34 -10.29 -1.05
N TYR A 103 20.51 -10.54 -2.07
CA TYR A 103 20.45 -9.70 -3.25
C TYR A 103 19.75 -8.37 -2.97
N LEU A 104 20.41 -7.28 -3.36
CA LEU A 104 19.84 -5.95 -3.30
C LEU A 104 19.17 -5.59 -4.63
N PRO A 105 18.02 -4.90 -4.60
CA PRO A 105 17.39 -4.36 -5.80
C PRO A 105 18.20 -3.21 -6.43
N ILE A 106 19.16 -2.64 -5.69
CA ILE A 106 19.97 -1.48 -6.08
C ILE A 106 21.46 -1.80 -5.84
N ALA A 107 22.34 -1.28 -6.69
CA ALA A 107 23.78 -1.41 -6.52
C ALA A 107 24.32 -0.46 -5.42
N LEU A 108 25.18 -0.98 -4.55
CA LEU A 108 25.92 -0.27 -3.52
C LEU A 108 27.15 0.41 -4.15
N PRO A 109 27.48 1.64 -3.74
CA PRO A 109 28.65 2.35 -4.22
C PRO A 109 29.91 1.88 -3.48
N ILE A 110 30.42 0.69 -3.84
CA ILE A 110 31.59 0.09 -3.21
C ILE A 110 32.83 0.48 -4.02
N GLY A 111 33.64 1.43 -3.52
CA GLY A 111 34.94 1.77 -4.11
C GLY A 111 35.12 3.23 -4.58
N ALA A 112 34.09 4.06 -4.52
CA ALA A 112 34.33 5.51 -4.53
C ALA A 112 34.95 5.90 -3.18
N GLU A 113 35.93 6.81 -3.14
CA GLU A 113 36.55 7.33 -1.91
C GLU A 113 35.47 7.83 -0.93
N ALA A 114 34.99 6.92 -0.08
CA ALA A 114 33.94 7.19 0.88
C ALA A 114 34.59 7.87 2.09
N THR A 115 34.97 9.13 1.93
CA THR A 115 34.90 10.06 3.05
C THR A 115 33.45 10.01 3.53
N LEU A 116 33.24 9.59 4.78
CA LEU A 116 31.91 9.36 5.34
C LEU A 116 31.22 10.72 5.59
N HIS A 117 30.84 11.41 4.53
CA HIS A 117 30.09 12.65 4.56
C HIS A 117 28.59 12.34 4.73
N ALA A 118 27.89 13.20 5.47
CA ALA A 118 26.46 13.10 5.76
C ALA A 118 25.57 12.85 4.53
N ASN A 119 26.06 13.21 3.34
CA ASN A 119 25.37 13.04 2.06
C ASN A 119 25.16 11.58 1.65
N LEU A 120 26.08 10.65 1.98
CA LEU A 120 25.88 9.24 1.64
C LEU A 120 24.83 8.57 2.53
N ALA A 121 24.75 8.97 3.80
CA ALA A 121 23.68 8.51 4.69
C ALA A 121 22.31 9.02 4.22
N ALA A 122 22.23 10.29 3.78
CA ALA A 122 21.02 10.84 3.17
C ALA A 122 20.67 10.14 1.85
N GLU A 123 21.64 9.88 0.98
CA GLU A 123 21.46 9.12 -0.27
C GLU A 123 20.95 7.69 -0.01
N ILE A 124 21.53 6.98 0.96
CA ILE A 124 21.10 5.63 1.36
C ILE A 124 19.71 5.69 1.99
N THR A 125 19.42 6.69 2.82
CA THR A 125 18.10 6.87 3.45
C THR A 125 17.04 7.20 2.41
N ASN A 126 17.35 8.04 1.43
CA ASN A 126 16.48 8.35 0.30
C ASN A 126 16.25 7.13 -0.58
N ARG A 127 17.28 6.35 -0.88
CA ARG A 127 17.14 5.10 -1.66
C ARG A 127 16.36 4.02 -0.90
N ILE A 128 16.49 3.95 0.42
CA ILE A 128 15.66 3.07 1.27
C ILE A 128 14.21 3.59 1.32
N ALA A 129 14.01 4.91 1.42
CA ALA A 129 12.69 5.53 1.37
C ALA A 129 12.01 5.25 0.03
N GLU A 130 12.68 5.47 -1.10
CA GLU A 130 12.20 5.12 -2.44
C GLU A 130 11.91 3.62 -2.62
N ALA A 131 12.75 2.75 -2.03
CA ALA A 131 12.52 1.30 -2.05
C ALA A 131 11.38 0.84 -1.12
N THR A 132 10.96 1.69 -0.18
CA THR A 132 9.90 1.37 0.79
C THR A 132 8.64 2.21 0.61
N THR A 133 8.61 3.22 -0.25
CA THR A 133 7.40 4.03 -0.48
C THR A 133 6.29 3.15 -1.06
N ALA A 134 5.13 3.15 -0.39
CA ALA A 134 3.93 2.51 -0.92
C ALA A 134 3.37 3.41 -2.04
N GLN A 135 3.72 3.08 -3.28
CA GLN A 135 3.30 3.80 -4.48
C GLN A 135 2.35 2.97 -5.32
N CYS A 136 1.19 3.54 -5.62
CA CYS A 136 0.26 3.04 -6.63
C CYS A 136 0.33 3.95 -7.85
N SER A 137 0.25 3.40 -9.06
CA SER A 137 0.38 4.22 -10.26
C SER A 137 -0.29 3.60 -11.47
N LEU A 138 -0.69 4.45 -12.42
CA LEU A 138 -1.02 4.03 -13.77
C LEU A 138 0.04 4.50 -14.74
N ALA A 139 0.63 3.57 -15.49
CA ALA A 139 1.52 3.87 -16.60
C ALA A 139 1.29 2.86 -17.72
N ASN A 140 1.31 3.31 -18.98
CA ASN A 140 1.08 2.46 -20.16
C ASN A 140 -0.18 1.58 -20.03
N ASN A 141 -1.28 2.18 -19.57
CA ASN A 141 -2.58 1.53 -19.34
C ASN A 141 -2.53 0.32 -18.37
N THR A 142 -1.49 0.25 -17.53
CA THR A 142 -1.31 -0.79 -16.52
C THR A 142 -1.29 -0.14 -15.14
N LEU A 143 -2.19 -0.58 -14.26
CA LEU A 143 -2.22 -0.15 -12.87
C LEU A 143 -1.25 -1.03 -12.08
N SER A 144 -0.41 -0.40 -11.27
CA SER A 144 0.43 -1.04 -10.26
C SER A 144 -0.08 -0.63 -8.88
N THR A 145 -0.42 -1.60 -8.04
CA THR A 145 -0.88 -1.37 -6.66
C THR A 145 0.28 -1.01 -5.73
N PHE A 146 -0.02 -0.65 -4.48
CA PHE A 146 0.99 -0.38 -3.44
C PHE A 146 1.92 -1.57 -3.17
N ASN A 147 1.41 -2.80 -3.31
CA ASN A 147 2.21 -4.03 -3.17
C ASN A 147 2.81 -4.50 -4.52
N ASN A 148 2.89 -3.61 -5.51
CA ASN A 148 3.44 -3.87 -6.85
C ASN A 148 2.68 -4.92 -7.69
N ARG A 149 1.41 -5.21 -7.38
CA ARG A 149 0.58 -6.07 -8.23
C ARG A 149 0.15 -5.28 -9.46
N ARG A 150 0.28 -5.88 -10.65
CA ARG A 150 -0.02 -5.21 -11.93
C ARG A 150 -1.21 -5.84 -12.65
N TYR A 151 -2.12 -5.02 -13.15
CA TYR A 151 -3.25 -5.45 -13.98
C TYR A 151 -3.82 -4.29 -14.82
N LYS A 152 -4.64 -4.63 -15.82
CA LYS A 152 -5.38 -3.64 -16.63
C LYS A 152 -6.67 -3.25 -15.91
N ASN A 153 -6.89 -1.95 -15.71
CA ASN A 153 -8.11 -1.45 -15.08
C ASN A 153 -9.17 -1.09 -16.15
N GLU A 154 -10.21 -1.91 -16.25
CA GLU A 154 -11.35 -1.68 -17.15
C GLU A 154 -12.53 -1.11 -16.37
N MET A 155 -12.52 0.21 -16.14
CA MET A 155 -13.62 0.91 -15.46
C MET A 155 -14.66 1.47 -16.44
N PRO A 156 -15.94 1.58 -16.03
CA PRO A 156 -16.96 2.28 -16.81
C PRO A 156 -16.65 3.77 -16.98
N ILE A 157 -17.06 4.32 -18.12
CA ILE A 157 -16.98 5.75 -18.40
C ILE A 157 -17.97 6.51 -17.50
N SER A 158 -17.65 7.75 -17.12
CA SER A 158 -18.48 8.64 -16.27
C SER A 158 -18.68 8.22 -14.81
N CYS A 159 -18.22 7.05 -14.40
CA CYS A 159 -18.31 6.59 -13.01
C CYS A 159 -17.02 6.89 -12.23
N TYR A 160 -17.17 7.22 -10.95
CA TYR A 160 -16.04 7.32 -10.04
C TYR A 160 -15.61 5.93 -9.58
N GLN A 161 -14.29 5.72 -9.48
CA GLN A 161 -13.69 4.52 -8.94
C GLN A 161 -12.72 4.91 -7.83
N VAL A 162 -12.78 4.21 -6.70
CA VAL A 162 -11.91 4.50 -5.55
C VAL A 162 -10.50 3.96 -5.83
N LEU A 163 -9.53 4.86 -6.05
CA LEU A 163 -8.12 4.50 -6.17
C LEU A 163 -7.58 4.05 -4.81
N ALA A 164 -7.62 4.95 -3.84
CA ALA A 164 -7.20 4.71 -2.47
C ALA A 164 -7.99 5.64 -1.54
N GLN A 165 -8.36 5.15 -0.37
CA GLN A 165 -8.93 5.96 0.70
C GLN A 165 -8.38 5.50 2.05
N ASP A 166 -8.46 6.38 3.05
CA ASP A 166 -8.23 6.02 4.44
C ASP A 166 -9.37 5.11 4.93
N CYS A 167 -9.04 3.90 5.38
CA CYS A 167 -10.03 2.94 5.87
C CYS A 167 -9.94 2.72 7.38
N THR A 168 -9.38 3.72 8.08
CA THR A 168 -9.55 3.93 9.51
C THR A 168 -10.87 4.65 9.81
N PRO A 169 -11.30 4.72 11.08
CA PRO A 169 -12.51 5.46 11.45
C PRO A 169 -12.47 6.97 11.15
N GLU A 170 -11.29 7.55 10.89
CA GLU A 170 -11.13 9.00 10.68
C GLU A 170 -11.39 9.43 9.22
N LEU A 171 -11.25 8.55 8.24
CA LEU A 171 -11.44 8.82 6.80
C LEU A 171 -10.76 10.12 6.32
N LYS A 172 -9.45 10.25 6.55
CA LYS A 172 -8.66 11.46 6.27
C LYS A 172 -8.59 11.85 4.81
N PHE A 173 -8.66 10.88 3.90
CA PHE A 173 -8.60 11.14 2.47
C PHE A 173 -9.36 10.10 1.64
N MET A 174 -9.74 10.52 0.44
CA MET A 174 -10.22 9.63 -0.63
C MET A 174 -9.71 10.13 -1.98
N VAL A 175 -9.08 9.26 -2.75
CA VAL A 175 -8.61 9.53 -4.12
C VAL A 175 -9.49 8.76 -5.08
N LEU A 176 -10.15 9.49 -5.97
CA LEU A 176 -11.09 8.97 -6.95
C LEU A 176 -10.55 9.17 -8.36
N LEU A 177 -10.79 8.17 -9.21
CA LEU A 177 -10.58 8.24 -10.65
C LEU A 177 -11.93 8.30 -11.36
N LYS A 178 -12.04 9.17 -12.36
CA LYS A 178 -13.17 9.20 -13.30
C LYS A 178 -12.63 9.28 -14.73
N LYS A 179 -13.37 8.73 -15.68
CA LYS A 179 -13.15 8.98 -17.12
C LYS A 179 -14.24 9.92 -17.64
N ASP A 180 -13.82 10.98 -18.30
CA ASP A 180 -14.73 11.94 -18.95
C ASP A 180 -15.54 11.26 -20.07
N PRO A 181 -16.87 11.51 -20.17
CA PRO A 181 -17.72 10.89 -21.18
C PRO A 181 -17.34 11.20 -22.62
N ALA A 182 -16.84 12.41 -22.90
CA ALA A 182 -16.62 12.86 -24.28
C ALA A 182 -15.21 12.51 -24.77
N SER A 183 -14.20 12.71 -23.92
CA SER A 183 -12.79 12.57 -24.27
C SER A 183 -12.17 11.24 -23.83
N GLU A 184 -12.88 10.46 -22.98
CA GLU A 184 -12.34 9.30 -22.25
C GLU A 184 -11.08 9.62 -21.40
N GLN A 185 -10.75 10.91 -21.21
CA GLN A 185 -9.61 11.34 -20.43
C GLN A 185 -9.83 11.14 -18.94
N GLN A 186 -8.73 10.93 -18.20
CA GLN A 186 -8.75 10.64 -16.78
C GLN A 186 -8.83 11.92 -15.96
N HIS A 187 -9.63 11.88 -14.91
CA HIS A 187 -9.79 12.96 -13.94
C HIS A 187 -9.52 12.36 -12.56
N ILE A 188 -8.71 13.03 -11.75
CA ILE A 188 -8.44 12.65 -10.37
C ILE A 188 -9.13 13.64 -9.44
N THR A 189 -9.93 13.13 -8.51
CA THR A 189 -10.52 13.92 -7.43
C THR A 189 -9.90 13.46 -6.11
N VAL A 190 -9.32 14.38 -5.36
CA VAL A 190 -8.76 14.13 -4.02
C VAL A 190 -9.65 14.84 -3.01
N LYS A 191 -10.29 14.07 -2.12
CA LYS A 191 -11.07 14.58 -1.00
C LYS A 191 -10.21 14.57 0.26
N LEU A 192 -10.08 15.70 0.92
CA LEU A 192 -9.27 15.94 2.12
C LEU A 192 -10.10 16.72 3.15
N ALA A 193 -10.73 16.04 4.10
CA ALA A 193 -11.60 16.68 5.10
C ALA A 193 -12.62 17.66 4.49
N ASP A 194 -12.39 18.97 4.57
CA ASP A 194 -13.20 20.08 4.06
C ASP A 194 -12.75 20.65 2.71
N MET A 195 -11.76 20.02 2.07
CA MET A 195 -11.17 20.43 0.80
C MET A 195 -11.31 19.33 -0.26
N ASP A 196 -11.89 19.69 -1.39
CA ASP A 196 -11.95 18.86 -2.60
C ASP A 196 -11.03 19.44 -3.68
N VAL A 197 -10.17 18.60 -4.26
CA VAL A 197 -9.26 18.98 -5.35
C VAL A 197 -9.53 18.11 -6.57
N ASP A 198 -9.97 18.72 -7.67
CA ASP A 198 -10.12 18.06 -8.96
C ASP A 198 -8.94 18.40 -9.87
N LEU A 199 -8.27 17.38 -10.40
CA LEU A 199 -7.20 17.47 -11.38
C LEU A 199 -7.70 16.86 -12.69
N TYR A 200 -7.65 17.63 -13.76
CA TYR A 200 -8.14 17.20 -15.06
C TYR A 200 -7.32 17.80 -16.20
N PRO A 201 -7.15 17.06 -17.31
CA PRO A 201 -6.50 17.59 -18.49
C PRO A 201 -7.44 18.59 -19.18
N ARG A 202 -6.87 19.70 -19.63
CA ARG A 202 -7.49 20.63 -20.57
C ARG A 202 -6.46 20.96 -21.63
N ASP A 203 -6.77 20.59 -22.88
CA ASP A 203 -5.85 20.71 -24.02
C ASP A 203 -4.55 19.90 -23.83
N SER A 204 -3.43 20.61 -23.61
CA SER A 204 -2.09 20.05 -23.39
C SER A 204 -1.58 20.27 -21.97
N GLN A 205 -2.40 20.78 -21.05
CA GLN A 205 -2.01 21.07 -19.67
C GLN A 205 -2.98 20.45 -18.67
N VAL A 206 -2.49 20.20 -17.45
CA VAL A 206 -3.33 19.83 -16.32
C VAL A 206 -3.87 21.11 -15.67
N GLN A 207 -5.17 21.16 -15.45
CA GLN A 207 -5.86 22.21 -14.72
C GLN A 207 -6.35 21.66 -13.39
N MET A 208 -6.66 22.56 -12.44
CA MET A 208 -7.20 22.18 -11.15
C MET A 208 -8.39 23.02 -10.72
N ARG A 209 -9.30 22.40 -9.98
CA ARG A 209 -10.35 23.07 -9.20
C ARG A 209 -10.18 22.74 -7.73
N ILE A 210 -10.35 23.74 -6.88
CA ILE A 210 -10.38 23.58 -5.43
C ILE A 210 -11.76 24.00 -4.97
N ASN A 211 -12.49 23.09 -4.31
CA ASN A 211 -13.88 23.30 -3.86
C ASN A 211 -14.80 23.82 -4.98
N GLY A 212 -14.61 23.29 -6.20
CA GLY A 212 -15.37 23.67 -7.40
C GLY A 212 -14.91 24.96 -8.09
N GLN A 213 -14.00 25.74 -7.50
CA GLN A 213 -13.46 26.96 -8.11
C GLN A 213 -12.19 26.64 -8.92
N GLU A 214 -12.13 27.09 -10.18
CA GLU A 214 -10.91 26.96 -10.99
C GLU A 214 -9.78 27.80 -10.39
N VAL A 215 -8.61 27.17 -10.22
CA VAL A 215 -7.40 27.85 -9.76
C VAL A 215 -6.38 27.80 -10.89
N PRO A 216 -5.95 28.96 -11.42
CA PRO A 216 -5.04 28.99 -12.56
C PRO A 216 -3.66 28.48 -12.16
N THR A 217 -2.98 27.79 -13.07
CA THR A 217 -1.61 27.26 -12.87
C THR A 217 -0.59 28.36 -12.56
N THR A 218 -0.86 29.61 -12.95
CA THR A 218 -0.04 30.79 -12.60
C THR A 218 -0.05 31.13 -11.11
N SER A 219 -1.00 30.59 -10.33
CA SER A 219 -1.09 30.76 -8.88
C SER A 219 -0.42 29.62 -8.09
N LEU A 220 0.37 28.78 -8.77
CA LEU A 220 1.15 27.72 -8.13
C LEU A 220 2.51 28.25 -7.62
N PRO A 221 3.06 27.71 -6.52
CA PRO A 221 2.47 26.65 -5.70
C PRO A 221 1.30 27.17 -4.86
N TYR A 222 0.20 26.42 -4.87
CA TYR A 222 -0.91 26.66 -3.96
C TYR A 222 -0.54 26.09 -2.59
N GLN A 223 -0.77 26.86 -1.54
CA GLN A 223 -0.57 26.42 -0.16
C GLN A 223 -1.86 26.68 0.63
N HIS A 224 -2.41 25.61 1.21
CA HIS A 224 -3.60 25.72 2.04
C HIS A 224 -3.27 26.50 3.33
N PRO A 225 -4.19 27.32 3.90
CA PRO A 225 -3.94 28.10 5.11
C PRO A 225 -3.52 27.28 6.34
N SER A 226 -3.90 26.01 6.41
CA SER A 226 -3.43 25.08 7.46
C SER A 226 -1.92 24.78 7.38
N GLY A 227 -1.26 25.15 6.27
CA GLY A 227 0.14 24.85 5.98
C GLY A 227 0.41 23.38 5.63
N SER A 228 -0.62 22.52 5.64
CA SER A 228 -0.47 21.07 5.62
C SER A 228 -0.75 20.42 4.26
N ILE A 229 -1.21 21.22 3.29
CA ILE A 229 -1.54 20.81 1.92
C ILE A 229 -0.85 21.79 0.96
N THR A 230 -0.11 21.25 0.01
CA THR A 230 0.53 22.03 -1.07
C THR A 230 0.24 21.40 -2.41
N ILE A 231 0.04 22.24 -3.43
CA ILE A 231 -0.11 21.80 -4.82
C ILE A 231 0.88 22.58 -5.66
N GLY A 232 1.66 21.90 -6.48
CA GLY A 232 2.69 22.52 -7.31
C GLY A 232 2.86 21.82 -8.65
N GLN A 233 3.48 22.50 -9.59
CA GLN A 233 3.83 21.92 -10.88
C GLN A 233 5.00 20.95 -10.74
N LYS A 234 4.90 19.77 -11.36
CA LYS A 234 5.96 18.76 -11.38
C LYS A 234 6.03 18.14 -12.77
N GLY A 235 7.09 18.45 -13.52
CA GLY A 235 7.16 18.08 -14.95
C GLY A 235 5.96 18.64 -15.72
N ASP A 236 5.29 17.78 -16.50
CA ASP A 236 4.12 18.14 -17.32
C ASP A 236 2.78 18.07 -16.57
N GLY A 237 2.81 17.78 -15.27
CA GLY A 237 1.63 17.56 -14.44
C GLY A 237 1.62 18.38 -13.16
N LEU A 238 0.66 18.06 -12.29
CA LEU A 238 0.52 18.64 -10.95
C LEU A 238 0.80 17.59 -9.88
N SER A 239 1.40 18.03 -8.77
CA SER A 239 1.66 17.23 -7.58
C SER A 239 0.97 17.89 -6.38
N LEU A 240 0.13 17.12 -5.69
CA LEU A 240 -0.50 17.47 -4.43
C LEU A 240 0.19 16.71 -3.30
N ASN A 241 0.64 17.41 -2.26
CA ASN A 241 1.21 16.82 -1.05
C ASN A 241 0.32 17.14 0.14
N ALA A 242 -0.07 16.12 0.92
CA ALA A 242 -0.92 16.27 2.10
C ALA A 242 -0.50 15.26 3.18
N ALA A 243 0.78 15.26 3.56
CA ALA A 243 1.39 14.21 4.39
C ALA A 243 0.72 14.06 5.76
N SER A 244 0.20 15.16 6.32
CA SER A 244 -0.60 15.18 7.56
C SER A 244 -1.90 14.39 7.46
N HIS A 245 -2.46 14.26 6.25
CA HIS A 245 -3.69 13.53 5.96
C HIS A 245 -3.41 12.10 5.51
N GLY A 246 -2.15 11.70 5.33
CA GLY A 246 -1.78 10.35 4.91
C GLY A 246 -1.30 10.24 3.46
N LEU A 247 -1.41 11.31 2.67
CA LEU A 247 -0.96 11.34 1.28
C LEU A 247 0.40 12.01 1.17
N HIS A 248 1.43 11.23 0.84
CA HIS A 248 2.76 11.78 0.57
C HIS A 248 2.75 12.60 -0.71
N GLU A 249 2.23 12.03 -1.80
CA GLU A 249 2.08 12.69 -3.11
C GLU A 249 0.88 12.09 -3.87
N VAL A 250 0.07 12.95 -4.49
CA VAL A 250 -0.80 12.59 -5.61
C VAL A 250 -0.32 13.35 -6.83
N TYR A 251 0.25 12.63 -7.79
CA TYR A 251 0.74 13.17 -9.04
C TYR A 251 -0.23 12.83 -10.17
N PHE A 252 -0.53 13.80 -11.02
CA PHE A 252 -1.38 13.61 -12.19
C PHE A 252 -0.84 14.39 -13.40
N ASP A 253 -0.69 13.69 -14.52
CA ASP A 253 -0.47 14.25 -15.85
C ASP A 253 -1.53 13.72 -16.83
N LYS A 254 -1.44 14.08 -18.12
CA LYS A 254 -2.42 13.68 -19.15
C LYS A 254 -2.59 12.16 -19.31
N ASN A 255 -1.54 11.38 -19.07
CA ASN A 255 -1.44 9.95 -19.39
C ASN A 255 -1.16 9.07 -18.16
N THR A 256 -0.60 9.63 -17.10
CA THR A 256 -0.13 8.90 -15.92
C THR A 256 -0.58 9.56 -14.63
N TRP A 257 -0.69 8.73 -13.59
CA TRP A 257 -0.90 9.21 -12.24
C TRP A 257 -0.17 8.33 -11.25
N LYS A 258 0.14 8.92 -10.09
CA LYS A 258 0.76 8.23 -8.97
C LYS A 258 0.09 8.67 -7.67
N VAL A 259 -0.18 7.72 -6.79
CA VAL A 259 -0.62 7.94 -5.42
C VAL A 259 0.45 7.32 -4.52
N GLN A 260 1.06 8.13 -3.68
CA GLN A 260 2.02 7.70 -2.67
C GLN A 260 1.44 8.02 -1.30
N VAL A 261 1.45 7.04 -0.41
CA VAL A 261 1.02 7.21 0.98
C VAL A 261 2.22 7.29 1.89
N VAL A 262 2.07 8.03 2.98
CA VAL A 262 3.08 8.10 4.05
C VAL A 262 3.21 6.74 4.75
N ASP A 263 4.35 6.50 5.39
CA ASP A 263 4.67 5.20 6.00
C ASP A 263 3.63 4.72 7.02
N TRP A 264 3.09 5.64 7.83
CA TRP A 264 2.08 5.29 8.83
C TRP A 264 0.73 4.90 8.22
N MET A 265 0.47 5.18 6.93
CA MET A 265 -0.76 4.73 6.24
C MET A 265 -0.64 3.36 5.59
N LYS A 266 0.55 2.73 5.60
CA LYS A 266 0.71 1.35 5.10
C LYS A 266 -0.16 0.39 5.90
N GLY A 267 -0.91 -0.45 5.20
CA GLY A 267 -1.88 -1.38 5.77
C GLY A 267 -3.21 -0.76 6.19
N GLN A 268 -3.35 0.57 6.12
CA GLN A 268 -4.55 1.31 6.58
C GLN A 268 -5.39 1.87 5.43
N THR A 269 -4.98 1.63 4.18
CA THR A 269 -5.71 2.05 2.99
C THR A 269 -6.60 0.96 2.42
N CYS A 270 -7.62 1.34 1.66
CA CYS A 270 -8.37 0.43 0.80
C CYS A 270 -8.81 1.14 -0.50
N GLY A 271 -9.20 0.37 -1.52
CA GLY A 271 -9.37 0.84 -2.90
C GLY A 271 -8.65 -0.07 -3.88
N ILE A 272 -8.69 0.27 -5.18
CA ILE A 272 -8.02 -0.53 -6.21
C ILE A 272 -6.48 -0.52 -6.10
N CYS A 273 -5.91 0.44 -5.37
CA CYS A 273 -4.49 0.50 -5.05
C CYS A 273 -4.06 -0.48 -3.94
N GLY A 274 -5.00 -1.18 -3.29
CA GLY A 274 -4.72 -2.14 -2.23
C GLY A 274 -4.34 -1.49 -0.89
N LYS A 275 -3.79 -2.30 0.02
CA LYS A 275 -3.47 -1.88 1.41
C LYS A 275 -2.03 -1.40 1.61
N GLY A 276 -1.09 -1.83 0.77
CA GLY A 276 0.33 -1.50 0.96
C GLY A 276 0.97 -2.13 2.21
N ASP A 277 0.47 -3.29 2.66
CA ASP A 277 0.96 -4.06 3.81
C ASP A 277 2.00 -5.14 3.43
N GLY A 278 2.36 -5.26 2.16
CA GLY A 278 3.25 -6.28 1.62
C GLY A 278 2.58 -7.63 1.30
N GLU A 279 1.29 -7.80 1.57
CA GLU A 279 0.57 -9.06 1.32
C GLU A 279 -0.07 -9.09 -0.09
N VAL A 280 0.66 -9.68 -1.04
CA VAL A 280 0.23 -9.77 -2.44
C VAL A 280 -0.87 -10.80 -2.71
N ARG A 281 -1.06 -11.80 -1.83
CA ARG A 281 -2.08 -12.86 -2.04
C ARG A 281 -3.49 -12.38 -1.72
N GLN A 282 -3.62 -11.35 -0.90
CA GLN A 282 -4.90 -10.76 -0.50
C GLN A 282 -5.20 -9.43 -1.20
N GLU A 283 -4.46 -9.11 -2.25
CA GLU A 283 -4.53 -7.81 -2.93
C GLU A 283 -5.94 -7.48 -3.46
N TYR A 284 -6.67 -8.49 -3.95
CA TYR A 284 -7.96 -8.33 -4.61
C TYR A 284 -9.15 -8.36 -3.63
N ARG A 285 -9.02 -7.65 -2.52
CA ARG A 285 -10.04 -7.57 -1.48
C ARG A 285 -11.07 -6.49 -1.81
N THR A 286 -12.34 -6.88 -1.91
CA THR A 286 -13.46 -5.98 -2.21
C THR A 286 -13.84 -5.10 -1.00
N PRO A 287 -14.71 -4.09 -1.19
CA PRO A 287 -15.30 -3.34 -0.07
C PRO A 287 -16.05 -4.22 0.92
N SER A 288 -16.65 -5.34 0.48
CA SER A 288 -17.30 -6.33 1.34
C SER A 288 -16.32 -7.17 2.17
N GLY A 289 -15.01 -6.94 2.04
CA GLY A 289 -13.97 -7.69 2.73
C GLY A 289 -13.66 -9.05 2.11
N ARG A 290 -14.30 -9.41 1.00
CA ARG A 290 -14.14 -10.70 0.32
C ARG A 290 -12.99 -10.65 -0.68
N LEU A 291 -12.34 -11.80 -0.89
CA LEU A 291 -11.23 -11.91 -1.84
C LEU A 291 -11.76 -12.42 -3.17
N THR A 292 -11.57 -11.64 -4.24
CA THR A 292 -11.91 -12.10 -5.59
C THR A 292 -10.74 -12.86 -6.21
N LYS A 293 -11.05 -13.73 -7.18
CA LYS A 293 -10.02 -14.49 -7.91
C LYS A 293 -9.43 -13.73 -9.09
N ASN A 294 -10.06 -12.65 -9.53
CA ASN A 294 -9.68 -11.94 -10.76
C ASN A 294 -9.69 -10.42 -10.56
N ALA A 295 -8.74 -9.76 -11.22
CA ALA A 295 -8.50 -8.33 -11.06
C ALA A 295 -9.68 -7.46 -11.54
N LEU A 296 -10.42 -7.93 -12.55
CA LEU A 296 -11.52 -7.18 -13.14
C LEU A 296 -12.70 -7.06 -12.16
N SER A 297 -13.14 -8.17 -11.57
CA SER A 297 -14.18 -8.18 -10.53
C SER A 297 -13.76 -7.38 -9.31
N PHE A 298 -12.48 -7.44 -8.92
CA PHE A 298 -11.94 -6.58 -7.88
C PHE A 298 -12.07 -5.10 -8.24
N ALA A 299 -11.58 -4.69 -9.41
CA ALA A 299 -11.64 -3.30 -9.88
C ALA A 299 -13.09 -2.79 -9.97
N HIS A 300 -14.02 -3.61 -10.47
CA HIS A 300 -15.46 -3.28 -10.56
C HIS A 300 -16.12 -3.13 -9.20
N SER A 301 -15.69 -3.87 -8.18
CA SER A 301 -16.24 -3.76 -6.83
C SER A 301 -15.99 -2.39 -6.18
N TRP A 302 -14.96 -1.67 -6.64
CA TRP A 302 -14.57 -0.34 -6.17
C TRP A 302 -15.11 0.81 -7.05
N VAL A 303 -16.01 0.51 -7.99
CA VAL A 303 -16.75 1.53 -8.75
C VAL A 303 -17.92 2.02 -7.91
N LEU A 304 -18.00 3.33 -7.71
CA LEU A 304 -19.10 3.98 -7.02
C LEU A 304 -20.34 3.96 -7.94
N PRO A 305 -21.46 3.35 -7.49
CA PRO A 305 -22.68 3.32 -8.27
C PRO A 305 -23.29 4.72 -8.36
N ALA A 306 -24.17 4.88 -9.34
CA ALA A 306 -25.00 6.07 -9.47
C ALA A 306 -25.98 6.18 -8.30
N GLU A 307 -26.07 7.36 -7.70
CA GLU A 307 -27.09 7.65 -6.67
C GLU A 307 -28.42 8.12 -7.28
N SER A 308 -28.39 8.77 -8.45
CA SER A 308 -29.59 9.29 -9.11
C SER A 308 -29.49 9.25 -10.64
N CYS A 309 -30.64 9.15 -11.32
CA CYS A 309 -30.74 9.21 -12.78
C CYS A 309 -30.92 10.63 -13.33
N ARG A 310 -30.86 11.68 -12.49
CA ARG A 310 -31.34 13.03 -12.87
C ARG A 310 -30.31 13.84 -13.66
N ASP A 311 -29.03 13.51 -13.56
CA ASP A 311 -27.98 14.24 -14.26
C ASP A 311 -27.41 13.41 -15.42
N ALA A 312 -27.55 13.92 -16.64
CA ALA A 312 -27.12 13.26 -17.87
C ALA A 312 -25.58 13.08 -17.98
N ASN A 313 -24.80 13.72 -17.10
CA ASN A 313 -23.34 13.63 -17.01
C ASN A 313 -22.86 12.72 -15.86
N GLN A 314 -23.75 11.95 -15.25
CA GLN A 314 -23.46 11.06 -14.13
C GLN A 314 -23.30 9.59 -14.57
N CYS A 315 -22.72 8.81 -13.67
CA CYS A 315 -22.71 7.36 -13.77
C CYS A 315 -24.14 6.83 -13.95
N HIS A 316 -24.34 5.81 -14.79
CA HIS A 316 -25.66 5.18 -15.02
C HIS A 316 -25.65 3.69 -14.70
N ILE A 317 -24.84 3.32 -13.71
CA ILE A 317 -24.60 1.93 -13.30
C ILE A 317 -24.96 1.79 -11.83
N LYS A 318 -25.58 0.66 -11.49
CA LYS A 318 -25.83 0.20 -10.14
C LYS A 318 -25.05 -1.08 -9.86
N GLN A 319 -24.85 -1.37 -8.58
CA GLN A 319 -24.45 -2.68 -8.12
C GLN A 319 -25.69 -3.55 -7.92
N GLU A 320 -25.70 -4.74 -8.51
CA GLU A 320 -26.85 -5.65 -8.44
C GLU A 320 -26.40 -7.11 -8.26
N SER A 321 -27.02 -7.81 -7.31
CA SER A 321 -26.88 -9.25 -7.18
C SER A 321 -27.66 -9.95 -8.28
N VAL A 322 -26.97 -10.77 -9.07
CA VAL A 322 -27.58 -11.47 -10.21
C VAL A 322 -27.93 -12.90 -9.85
N LYS A 323 -29.10 -13.36 -10.31
CA LYS A 323 -29.52 -14.75 -10.19
C LYS A 323 -28.91 -15.56 -11.34
N LEU A 324 -28.39 -16.74 -11.05
CA LEU A 324 -27.99 -17.69 -12.07
C LEU A 324 -29.24 -18.20 -12.81
N GLU A 325 -29.27 -18.03 -14.13
CA GLU A 325 -30.40 -18.45 -14.97
C GLU A 325 -30.54 -19.98 -15.00
N ARG A 326 -29.42 -20.68 -14.95
CA ARG A 326 -29.38 -22.14 -14.90
C ARG A 326 -29.90 -22.65 -13.55
N GLN A 327 -30.87 -23.57 -13.60
CA GLN A 327 -31.29 -24.31 -12.41
C GLN A 327 -30.15 -25.24 -11.94
N MET A 328 -29.87 -25.20 -10.64
CA MET A 328 -28.83 -26.01 -10.02
C MET A 328 -29.48 -27.04 -9.10
N ILE A 329 -28.98 -28.27 -9.12
CA ILE A 329 -29.35 -29.31 -8.16
C ILE A 329 -28.15 -29.52 -7.24
N LEU A 330 -28.32 -29.22 -5.97
CA LEU A 330 -27.31 -29.40 -4.92
C LEU A 330 -27.90 -30.32 -3.87
N ASP A 331 -27.17 -31.36 -3.49
CA ASP A 331 -27.61 -32.36 -2.49
C ASP A 331 -29.01 -32.95 -2.78
N GLY A 332 -29.33 -33.13 -4.07
CA GLY A 332 -30.62 -33.66 -4.53
C GLY A 332 -31.78 -32.65 -4.50
N GLN A 333 -31.56 -31.40 -4.11
CA GLN A 333 -32.58 -30.34 -4.06
C GLN A 333 -32.37 -29.27 -5.13
N GLN A 334 -33.47 -28.77 -5.70
CA GLN A 334 -33.44 -27.64 -6.61
C GLN A 334 -33.04 -26.38 -5.85
N SER A 335 -31.99 -25.71 -6.31
CA SER A 335 -31.41 -24.53 -5.68
C SER A 335 -31.43 -23.32 -6.60
N LYS A 336 -31.70 -22.14 -6.02
CA LYS A 336 -31.55 -20.83 -6.65
C LYS A 336 -30.21 -20.25 -6.23
N CYS A 337 -29.40 -19.83 -7.20
CA CYS A 337 -28.07 -19.29 -6.94
C CYS A 337 -28.02 -17.80 -7.24
N TYR A 338 -27.36 -17.04 -6.36
CA TYR A 338 -27.18 -15.59 -6.46
C TYR A 338 -25.71 -15.24 -6.39
N SER A 339 -25.30 -14.18 -7.10
CA SER A 339 -23.92 -13.73 -7.06
C SER A 339 -23.53 -13.31 -5.64
N VAL A 340 -22.37 -13.78 -5.21
CA VAL A 340 -21.84 -13.53 -3.86
C VAL A 340 -21.38 -12.09 -3.65
N ASP A 341 -20.93 -11.46 -4.74
CA ASP A 341 -20.68 -10.02 -4.80
C ASP A 341 -21.65 -9.42 -5.84
N PRO A 342 -22.16 -8.20 -5.61
CA PRO A 342 -22.89 -7.48 -6.63
C PRO A 342 -22.01 -7.24 -7.87
N VAL A 343 -22.64 -7.27 -9.05
CA VAL A 343 -21.98 -6.91 -10.30
C VAL A 343 -22.53 -5.58 -10.83
N LEU A 344 -21.74 -4.91 -11.67
CA LEU A 344 -22.15 -3.67 -12.32
C LEU A 344 -23.23 -3.94 -13.37
N ARG A 345 -24.36 -3.25 -13.26
CA ARG A 345 -25.49 -3.31 -14.20
C ARG A 345 -25.97 -1.91 -14.53
N CYS A 346 -26.41 -1.68 -15.76
CA CYS A 346 -27.07 -0.45 -16.14
C CYS A 346 -28.31 -0.21 -15.27
N LEU A 347 -28.60 1.05 -14.98
CA LEU A 347 -29.86 1.43 -14.34
C LEU A 347 -31.05 1.08 -15.25
N PRO A 348 -32.25 0.85 -14.68
CA PRO A 348 -33.47 0.64 -15.47
C PRO A 348 -33.69 1.80 -16.47
N GLY A 349 -33.97 1.46 -17.72
CA GLY A 349 -34.15 2.45 -18.81
C GLY A 349 -32.85 2.82 -19.55
N CYS A 350 -31.68 2.42 -19.04
CA CYS A 350 -30.41 2.55 -19.76
C CYS A 350 -30.11 1.28 -20.55
N TYR A 351 -29.48 1.44 -21.72
CA TYR A 351 -28.97 0.33 -22.53
C TYR A 351 -27.43 0.28 -22.46
N PRO A 352 -26.82 -0.92 -22.40
CA PRO A 352 -25.38 -1.04 -22.33
C PRO A 352 -24.73 -0.64 -23.67
N LEU A 353 -23.78 0.30 -23.62
CA LEU A 353 -22.96 0.67 -24.79
C LEU A 353 -21.78 -0.30 -24.99
N ARG A 354 -21.27 -0.87 -23.90
CA ARG A 354 -20.20 -1.87 -23.86
C ARG A 354 -20.49 -2.85 -22.74
N THR A 355 -20.10 -4.11 -22.92
CA THR A 355 -20.24 -5.17 -21.91
C THR A 355 -18.91 -5.87 -21.69
N THR A 356 -18.58 -6.15 -20.44
CA THR A 356 -17.39 -6.92 -20.08
C THR A 356 -17.81 -8.13 -19.26
N SER A 357 -17.28 -9.30 -19.62
CA SER A 357 -17.51 -10.55 -18.88
C SER A 357 -16.72 -10.55 -17.59
N VAL A 358 -17.40 -10.74 -16.46
CA VAL A 358 -16.80 -10.84 -15.13
C VAL A 358 -17.02 -12.23 -14.53
N SER A 359 -16.03 -12.77 -13.83
CA SER A 359 -16.16 -14.04 -13.10
C SER A 359 -16.52 -13.76 -11.65
N VAL A 360 -17.73 -14.13 -11.24
CA VAL A 360 -18.23 -13.98 -9.87
C VAL A 360 -18.63 -15.33 -9.30
N GLY A 361 -18.42 -15.53 -8.00
CA GLY A 361 -18.94 -16.70 -7.30
C GLY A 361 -20.46 -16.67 -7.19
N PHE A 362 -21.07 -17.81 -6.91
CA PHE A 362 -22.49 -17.89 -6.61
C PHE A 362 -22.69 -18.60 -5.27
N HIS A 363 -23.63 -18.09 -4.47
CA HIS A 363 -24.16 -18.76 -3.30
C HIS A 363 -25.55 -19.27 -3.63
N CYS A 364 -25.77 -20.56 -3.35
CA CYS A 364 -26.99 -21.26 -3.72
C CYS A 364 -27.79 -21.63 -2.48
N ILE A 365 -29.10 -21.42 -2.55
CA ILE A 365 -30.05 -21.77 -1.49
C ILE A 365 -31.16 -22.66 -2.06
N PRO A 366 -31.71 -23.61 -1.27
CA PRO A 366 -32.85 -24.41 -1.70
C PRO A 366 -34.03 -23.56 -2.13
N THR A 367 -34.73 -23.96 -3.19
CA THR A 367 -35.83 -23.19 -3.81
C THR A 367 -36.99 -22.91 -2.86
N ASP A 368 -37.21 -23.82 -1.91
CA ASP A 368 -38.28 -23.81 -0.91
C ASP A 368 -37.91 -22.99 0.35
N SER A 369 -36.67 -22.48 0.42
CA SER A 369 -36.26 -21.62 1.52
C SER A 369 -36.84 -20.20 1.36
N ASN A 370 -37.76 -19.84 2.26
CA ASN A 370 -38.32 -18.49 2.38
C ASN A 370 -37.31 -17.55 3.08
N MET A 371 -36.23 -17.16 2.39
CA MET A 371 -35.49 -15.96 2.79
C MET A 371 -35.95 -14.75 1.98
N ASN A 372 -36.71 -13.88 2.65
CA ASN A 372 -37.01 -12.54 2.15
C ASN A 372 -35.72 -11.70 2.05
N ARG A 373 -35.72 -10.84 1.04
CA ARG A 373 -34.57 -10.33 0.26
C ARG A 373 -33.67 -9.29 0.97
N SER A 374 -33.63 -9.24 2.30
CA SER A 374 -33.05 -8.08 3.01
C SER A 374 -32.25 -8.36 4.30
N ALA A 375 -32.15 -9.60 4.78
CA ALA A 375 -31.59 -9.84 6.13
C ALA A 375 -30.23 -10.57 6.21
N GLY A 376 -29.64 -11.03 5.10
CA GLY A 376 -28.59 -12.06 5.17
C GLY A 376 -27.17 -11.73 4.72
N LEU A 377 -26.89 -10.53 4.18
CA LEU A 377 -25.57 -10.20 3.59
C LEU A 377 -24.87 -9.02 4.26
N SER A 378 -25.32 -8.63 5.45
CA SER A 378 -24.64 -7.68 6.32
C SER A 378 -24.17 -8.41 7.58
N SER A 379 -23.03 -9.11 7.47
CA SER A 379 -22.22 -9.55 8.62
C SER A 379 -20.76 -9.59 8.20
#